data_AF-A0A0G1I4U7-F1
#
_entry.id   AF-A0A0G1I4U7-F1
#
_cell.length_a   1.000
_cell.length_b   1.000
_cell.length_c   1.000
_cell.angle_alpha   90.00
_cell.angle_beta   90.00
_cell.angle_gamma   90.00
#
_symmetry.space_group_name_H-M   'P 1'
#
loop_
_entity.id
_entity.type
_entity.pdbx_description
1 polymer ?
#
loop_
_entity_poly.entity_id
_entity_poly.type
_entity_poly.pdbx_seq_one_letter_code
_entity_poly.pdbx_strand_id
1 'polypeptide(L)'
;MIILSIETSCDDTGVAILKYDKIGQPKILANLVSSQIKVHAPWGGVVPMLAKREHQRNLIPLLIKALKKISPSRPIRYPEPATRFAGVLARQVGDESSEKDSSATPMSPLLSGRGWNRRFG
;
A
#
# COMPACT_ATOMS: atom_id res chain seq x y z
N MET A 1 -13.65 15.63 -16.43
CA MET A 1 -12.38 15.50 -15.65
C MET A 1 -12.73 14.96 -14.27
N ILE A 2 -11.96 14.01 -13.72
CA ILE A 2 -12.11 13.60 -12.32
C ILE A 2 -10.92 14.19 -11.54
N ILE A 3 -11.20 14.79 -10.39
CA ILE A 3 -10.23 15.42 -9.50
C ILE A 3 -10.27 14.68 -8.16
N LEU A 4 -9.12 14.22 -7.69
CA LEU A 4 -8.92 13.68 -6.35
C LEU A 4 -8.21 14.75 -5.52
N SER A 5 -8.82 15.14 -4.41
CA SER A 5 -8.26 16.09 -3.46
C SER A 5 -7.94 15.36 -2.16
N ILE A 6 -6.75 15.59 -1.63
CA ILE A 6 -6.29 15.10 -0.33
C ILE A 6 -5.94 16.32 0.51
N GLU A 7 -6.42 16.33 1.74
CA GLU A 7 -6.16 17.40 2.70
C GLU A 7 -5.73 16.76 4.03
N THR A 8 -4.73 17.37 4.67
CA THR A 8 -4.23 16.95 5.98
C THR A 8 -3.98 18.19 6.82
N SER A 9 -4.90 18.49 7.74
CA SER A 9 -4.74 19.56 8.72
C SER A 9 -3.95 19.07 9.94
N CYS A 10 -3.86 19.87 11.00
CA CYS A 10 -3.27 19.46 12.27
C CYS A 10 -4.06 18.36 12.99
N ASP A 11 -5.37 18.27 12.75
CA ASP A 11 -6.32 17.45 13.50
C ASP A 11 -7.34 16.70 12.64
N ASP A 12 -7.24 16.74 11.31
CA ASP A 12 -8.11 16.05 10.38
C ASP A 12 -7.35 15.48 9.16
N THR A 13 -7.91 14.45 8.54
CA THR A 13 -7.50 13.93 7.23
C THR A 13 -8.70 13.83 6.30
N GLY A 14 -8.70 14.60 5.22
CA GLY A 14 -9.78 14.68 4.24
C GLY A 14 -9.43 14.06 2.89
N VAL A 15 -10.38 13.39 2.26
CA VAL A 15 -10.32 13.00 0.85
C VAL A 15 -11.64 13.33 0.16
N ALA A 16 -11.55 14.04 -0.96
CA ALA A 16 -12.68 14.35 -1.81
C ALA A 16 -12.42 13.93 -3.25
N ILE A 17 -13.48 13.54 -3.95
CA ILE A 17 -13.45 13.25 -5.38
C ILE A 17 -14.51 14.10 -6.05
N LEU A 18 -14.12 14.87 -7.03
CA LEU A 18 -15.01 15.74 -7.80
C LEU A 18 -15.01 15.34 -9.28
N LYS A 19 -16.16 15.48 -9.93
CA LYS A 19 -16.31 15.43 -11.37
C LYS A 19 -16.53 16.84 -11.88
N TYR A 20 -15.63 17.30 -12.73
CA TYR A 20 -15.74 18.58 -13.40
C TYR A 20 -16.08 18.35 -14.88
N ASP A 21 -17.22 18.90 -15.30
CA ASP A 21 -17.65 18.94 -16.69
C ASP A 21 -17.43 20.37 -17.20
N LYS A 22 -16.96 20.54 -18.45
CA LYS A 22 -16.39 21.80 -18.98
C LYS A 22 -17.29 23.04 -18.87
N ILE A 23 -18.59 22.83 -18.66
CA ILE A 23 -19.62 23.86 -18.52
C ILE A 23 -20.42 23.50 -17.26
N GLY A 24 -20.27 24.28 -16.20
CA GLY A 24 -21.04 24.12 -14.95
C GLY A 24 -20.20 24.02 -13.68
N GLN A 25 -20.88 23.74 -12.57
CA GLN A 25 -20.26 23.57 -11.26
C GLN A 25 -19.68 22.15 -11.08
N PRO A 26 -18.57 22.00 -10.34
CA PRO A 26 -18.04 20.68 -10.01
C PRO A 26 -19.07 19.86 -9.20
N LYS A 27 -19.28 18.60 -9.61
CA LYS A 27 -20.09 17.64 -8.86
C LYS A 27 -19.21 16.89 -7.87
N ILE A 28 -19.55 16.92 -6.59
CA ILE A 28 -18.87 16.10 -5.57
C ILE A 28 -19.36 14.65 -5.70
N LEU A 29 -18.44 13.73 -5.95
CA LEU A 29 -18.71 12.29 -6.03
C LEU A 29 -18.47 11.60 -4.68
N ALA A 30 -17.45 12.03 -3.94
CA ALA A 30 -17.15 11.56 -2.59
C ALA A 30 -16.53 12.70 -1.78
N ASN A 31 -16.87 12.77 -0.49
CA ASN A 31 -16.22 13.63 0.49
C ASN A 31 -16.20 12.88 1.82
N LEU A 32 -15.01 12.64 2.36
CA LEU A 32 -14.78 11.91 3.59
C LEU A 32 -13.75 12.66 4.43
N VAL A 33 -14.01 12.78 5.73
CA VAL A 33 -13.09 13.40 6.71
C VAL A 33 -12.94 12.43 7.87
N SER A 34 -11.71 12.22 8.32
CA SER A 34 -11.37 11.50 9.55
C SER A 34 -10.75 12.46 10.53
N SER A 35 -11.45 12.69 11.65
CA SER A 35 -10.98 13.58 12.71
C SER A 35 -10.22 12.84 13.79
N GLN A 36 -9.13 13.44 14.27
CA GLN A 36 -8.28 12.95 15.36
C GLN A 36 -8.45 13.77 16.65
N ILE A 37 -9.47 14.62 16.77
CA ILE A 37 -9.77 15.39 17.99
C ILE A 37 -9.82 14.50 19.24
N LYS A 38 -10.46 13.33 19.15
CA LYS A 38 -10.55 12.37 20.27
C LYS A 38 -9.19 11.80 20.69
N VAL A 39 -8.26 11.68 19.75
CA VAL A 39 -6.91 11.16 19.99
C VAL A 39 -6.05 12.20 20.74
N HIS A 40 -6.29 13.48 20.46
CA HIS A 40 -5.59 14.61 21.08
C HIS A 40 -6.25 15.11 22.37
N ALA A 41 -7.52 14.76 22.63
CA ALA A 41 -8.28 15.20 23.80
C ALA A 41 -7.56 14.98 25.15
N PRO A 42 -6.87 13.85 25.41
CA PRO A 42 -6.13 13.65 26.67
C PRO A 42 -4.95 14.61 26.87
N TRP A 43 -4.47 15.24 25.80
CA TRP A 43 -3.29 16.11 25.80
C TRP A 43 -3.65 17.60 25.86
N GLY A 44 -4.95 17.93 25.86
CA GLY A 44 -5.42 19.32 25.91
C GLY A 44 -5.10 20.15 24.66
N GLY A 45 -4.69 19.51 23.56
CA GLY A 45 -4.29 20.16 22.32
C GLY A 45 -3.64 19.19 21.33
N VAL A 46 -3.34 19.68 20.13
CA VAL A 46 -2.74 18.86 19.07
C VAL A 46 -1.29 18.54 19.40
N VAL A 47 -0.95 17.25 19.41
CA VAL A 47 0.41 16.75 19.56
C VAL A 47 1.01 16.40 18.18
N PRO A 48 2.02 17.13 17.67
CA PRO A 48 2.48 16.99 16.28
C PRO A 48 2.93 15.59 15.87
N MET A 49 3.64 14.88 16.75
CA MET A 49 4.10 13.50 16.51
C MET A 49 2.93 12.52 16.39
N LEU A 50 1.91 12.69 17.22
CA LEU A 50 0.71 11.85 17.21
C LEU A 50 -0.14 12.14 15.97
N ALA A 51 -0.30 13.41 15.64
CA ALA A 51 -0.97 13.86 14.43
C ALA A 51 -0.36 13.21 13.17
N LYS A 52 0.97 13.31 13.00
CA LYS A 52 1.68 12.69 11.87
C LYS A 52 1.40 11.19 11.74
N ARG A 53 1.40 10.46 12.86
CA ARG A 53 1.11 9.01 12.86
C ARG A 53 -0.34 8.72 12.46
N GLU A 54 -1.27 9.51 12.96
CA GLU A 54 -2.69 9.36 12.63
C GLU A 54 -2.98 9.70 11.16
N HIS A 55 -2.39 10.75 10.59
CA HIS A 55 -2.51 11.03 9.14
C HIS A 55 -2.01 9.85 8.30
N GLN A 56 -0.86 9.28 8.64
CA GLN A 56 -0.31 8.11 7.93
C GLN A 56 -1.22 6.88 8.03
N ARG A 57 -1.83 6.64 9.20
CA ARG A 57 -2.76 5.53 9.43
C ARG A 57 -4.08 5.72 8.70
N ASN A 58 -4.60 6.95 8.66
CA ASN A 58 -5.96 7.23 8.19
C ASN A 58 -6.03 7.50 6.69
N LEU A 59 -4.97 8.01 6.06
CA LEU A 59 -4.98 8.39 4.65
C LEU A 59 -5.36 7.24 3.72
N ILE A 60 -4.66 6.10 3.81
CA ILE A 60 -4.88 4.97 2.90
C ILE A 60 -6.28 4.35 3.07
N PRO A 61 -6.75 4.03 4.29
CA PRO A 61 -8.12 3.55 4.49
C PRO A 61 -9.18 4.52 3.99
N LEU A 62 -8.98 5.84 4.19
CA LEU A 62 -9.95 6.86 3.82
C LEU A 62 -10.00 7.06 2.29
N LEU A 63 -8.84 7.00 1.62
CA LEU A 63 -8.75 6.98 0.17
C LEU A 63 -9.46 5.75 -0.43
N ILE A 64 -9.22 4.55 0.11
CA ILE A 64 -9.90 3.33 -0.34
C ILE A 64 -11.42 3.46 -0.18
N LYS A 65 -11.90 4.01 0.95
CA LYS A 65 -13.32 4.27 1.18
C LYS A 65 -13.89 5.26 0.16
N ALA A 66 -13.17 6.33 -0.16
CA ALA A 66 -13.60 7.32 -1.16
C ALA A 66 -13.69 6.69 -2.56
N LEU A 67 -12.69 5.90 -2.96
CA LEU A 67 -12.68 5.21 -4.25
C LEU A 67 -13.80 4.18 -4.39
N LYS A 68 -14.10 3.42 -3.32
CA LYS A 68 -15.23 2.47 -3.31
C LYS A 68 -16.58 3.16 -3.53
N LYS A 69 -16.76 4.41 -3.08
CA LYS A 69 -18.00 5.17 -3.32
C LYS A 69 -18.23 5.49 -4.80
N ILE A 70 -17.16 5.65 -5.59
CA ILE A 70 -17.25 6.07 -7.00
C ILE A 70 -17.07 4.91 -8.00
N SER A 71 -16.40 3.83 -7.60
CA SER A 71 -16.10 2.69 -8.45
C SER A 71 -16.21 1.39 -7.64
N PRO A 72 -17.31 0.63 -7.77
CA PRO A 72 -17.54 -0.56 -6.95
C PRO A 72 -16.71 -1.79 -7.37
N SER A 73 -15.92 -1.78 -8.45
CA SER A 73 -15.57 -3.05 -9.11
C SER A 73 -14.20 -3.22 -9.77
N ARG A 74 -13.20 -2.35 -9.54
CA ARG A 74 -11.84 -2.64 -10.07
C ARG A 74 -10.83 -2.91 -8.95
N PRO A 75 -10.19 -4.09 -8.90
CA PRO A 75 -9.13 -4.34 -7.93
C PRO A 75 -8.00 -3.32 -8.14
N ILE A 76 -7.53 -2.74 -7.03
CA ILE A 76 -6.36 -1.87 -7.03
C ILE A 76 -5.16 -2.73 -7.45
N ARG A 77 -4.60 -2.44 -8.61
CA ARG A 77 -3.39 -3.11 -9.10
C ARG A 77 -2.20 -2.35 -8.53
N TYR A 78 -1.46 -2.97 -7.62
CA TYR A 78 -0.16 -2.45 -7.23
C TYR A 78 0.76 -2.53 -8.45
N PRO A 79 1.58 -1.50 -8.73
CA PRO A 79 2.66 -1.67 -9.69
C PRO A 79 3.53 -2.80 -9.16
N GLU A 80 3.66 -3.89 -9.92
CA GLU A 80 4.67 -4.90 -9.62
C GLU A 80 6.01 -4.19 -9.47
N PRO A 81 6.80 -4.47 -8.41
CA PRO A 81 8.12 -3.89 -8.28
C PRO A 81 8.85 -4.19 -9.59
N ALA A 82 9.20 -3.14 -10.34
CA ALA A 82 9.88 -3.32 -11.62
C ALA A 82 11.10 -4.20 -11.37
N THR A 83 11.09 -5.41 -11.93
CA THR A 83 12.11 -6.46 -11.80
C THR A 83 13.44 -6.05 -12.46
N ARG A 84 13.87 -4.79 -12.28
CA ARG A 84 15.17 -4.27 -12.74
C ARG A 84 16.27 -4.41 -11.69
N PHE A 85 15.94 -4.72 -10.43
CA PHE A 85 16.94 -4.91 -9.38
C PHE A 85 17.60 -6.30 -9.34
N ALA A 86 16.93 -7.34 -9.86
CA ALA A 86 17.49 -8.69 -9.88
C ALA A 86 18.77 -8.78 -10.73
N GLY A 87 18.90 -7.98 -11.79
CA GLY A 87 20.07 -7.96 -12.66
C GLY A 87 21.28 -7.18 -12.13
N VAL A 88 21.07 -6.20 -11.25
CA VAL A 88 22.16 -5.35 -10.72
C VAL A 88 22.89 -6.06 -9.58
N LEU A 89 22.18 -6.80 -8.73
CA LEU A 89 22.79 -7.58 -7.65
C LEU A 89 23.59 -8.79 -8.18
N ALA A 90 23.16 -9.41 -9.29
CA ALA A 90 23.90 -10.54 -9.89
C ALA A 90 25.26 -10.12 -10.49
N ARG A 91 25.47 -8.82 -10.75
CA ARG A 91 26.72 -8.32 -11.36
C ARG A 91 27.79 -7.92 -10.35
N GLN A 92 27.44 -7.84 -9.06
CA GLN A 92 28.36 -7.44 -7.99
C GLN A 92 28.94 -8.62 -7.19
N VAL A 93 28.46 -9.86 -7.42
CA VAL A 93 28.90 -11.08 -6.70
C VAL A 93 29.82 -11.96 -7.56
N GLY A 94 30.43 -11.40 -8.61
CA GLY A 94 31.21 -12.15 -9.60
C GLY A 94 32.67 -11.72 -9.72
N ASP A 95 33.38 -11.47 -8.61
CA ASP A 95 34.85 -11.28 -8.68
C ASP A 95 35.61 -11.58 -7.36
N GLU A 96 35.21 -12.61 -6.61
CA GLU A 96 36.11 -13.25 -5.64
C GLU A 96 36.52 -14.62 -6.18
N SER A 97 37.67 -14.61 -6.86
CA SER A 97 38.39 -15.80 -7.27
C SER A 97 39.06 -16.45 -6.05
N SER A 98 39.09 -17.78 -6.07
CA SER A 98 39.91 -18.70 -5.26
C SER A 98 39.44 -19.03 -3.85
N GLU A 99 38.69 -20.12 -3.73
CA GLU A 99 39.25 -21.32 -3.11
C GLU A 99 38.54 -22.59 -3.60
N LYS A 100 39.35 -23.62 -3.84
CA LYS A 100 38.96 -24.94 -4.29
C LYS A 100 38.06 -25.58 -3.23
N ASP A 101 36.97 -26.20 -3.63
CA ASP A 101 36.79 -27.60 -3.29
C ASP A 101 35.75 -28.32 -4.16
N SER A 102 36.16 -29.51 -4.52
CA SER A 102 35.55 -30.48 -5.41
C SER A 102 34.30 -31.12 -4.83
N SER A 103 33.44 -31.55 -5.74
CA SER A 103 32.38 -32.57 -5.60
C SER A 103 31.04 -32.14 -4.99
N ALA A 104 30.08 -31.82 -5.87
CA ALA A 104 28.70 -32.31 -5.78
C ALA A 104 27.96 -31.97 -7.08
N THR A 105 27.62 -32.99 -7.86
CA THR A 105 26.78 -32.94 -9.06
C THR A 105 25.35 -32.48 -8.72
N PRO A 106 24.65 -31.74 -9.59
CA PRO A 106 23.26 -31.34 -9.36
C PRO A 106 22.30 -32.46 -9.77
N MET A 107 21.37 -32.86 -8.90
CA MET A 107 20.19 -33.65 -9.29
C MET A 107 18.95 -32.76 -9.42
N SER A 108 18.36 -32.83 -10.61
CA SER A 108 17.06 -32.25 -10.99
C SER A 108 15.87 -32.87 -10.22
N PRO A 109 14.69 -32.22 -10.21
CA PRO A 109 13.62 -32.49 -9.24
C PRO A 109 12.71 -33.62 -9.71
N LEU A 110 12.40 -34.55 -8.81
CA LEU A 110 11.41 -35.61 -9.04
C LEU A 110 10.13 -35.34 -8.26
N LEU A 111 9.04 -35.19 -9.01
CA LEU A 111 7.67 -35.22 -8.52
C LEU A 111 7.41 -36.48 -7.68
N SER A 112 6.68 -36.33 -6.59
CA SER A 112 5.45 -37.11 -6.27
C SER A 112 5.17 -37.08 -4.77
N GLY A 113 3.89 -37.08 -4.39
CA GLY A 113 3.50 -37.62 -3.09
C GLY A 113 2.49 -36.80 -2.28
N ARG A 114 1.22 -36.93 -2.65
CA ARG A 114 0.09 -37.32 -1.77
C ARG A 114 0.03 -36.74 -0.34
N GLY A 115 -1.02 -35.95 -0.12
CA GLY A 115 -2.04 -36.22 0.90
C GLY A 115 -1.65 -36.01 2.36
N TRP A 116 -2.06 -34.88 2.94
CA TRP A 116 -2.15 -34.72 4.38
C TRP A 116 -3.61 -34.49 4.79
N ASN A 117 -4.18 -35.55 5.37
CA ASN A 117 -5.46 -35.60 6.05
C ASN A 117 -5.15 -35.81 7.55
N ARG A 118 -5.68 -34.96 8.44
CA ARG A 118 -5.75 -35.06 9.91
C ARG A 118 -6.42 -33.74 10.37
N ARG A 119 -7.67 -33.61 10.81
CA ARG A 119 -8.52 -34.35 11.78
C ARG A 119 -7.86 -34.52 13.16
N PHE A 120 -8.04 -33.50 14.00
CA PHE A 120 -8.07 -33.47 15.47
C PHE A 120 -8.80 -32.16 15.84
N GLY A 121 -9.72 -32.06 16.80
CA GLY A 121 -10.34 -32.99 17.73
C GLY A 121 -11.53 -32.25 18.36
#